data_AF-A0A097AQA1-F1
#
_entry.id   AF-A0A097AQA1-F1
#
_cell.length_a   1.000
_cell.length_b   1.000
_cell.length_c   1.000
_cell.angle_alpha   90.00
_cell.angle_beta   90.00
_cell.angle_gamma   90.00
#
_symmetry.space_group_name_H-M   'P 1'
#
loop_
_entity.id
_entity.type
_entity.pdbx_description
1 polymer ?
#
loop_
_entity_poly.entity_id
_entity_poly.type
_entity_poly.pdbx_seq_one_letter_code
_entity_poly.pdbx_strand_id
1 'polypeptide(L)'
;MIDSVIQGNTRFLHMDQLRYDNAYTEIKGHKVPSEKVCRDLIKALPESSLEELRLINKTLLSLQSKGTKREVIMNFDDTVCTIFGEQEGASVGYNPRYHGRPSIRL
;
A
#
# COMPACT_ATOMS: atom_id res chain seq x y z
N MET A 1 3.28 9.14 -6.02
CA MET A 1 2.64 7.87 -6.45
C MET A 1 2.43 7.80 -7.96
N ILE A 2 1.73 8.76 -8.58
CA ILE A 2 1.44 8.70 -10.03
C ILE A 2 2.72 8.62 -10.87
N ASP A 3 3.72 9.46 -10.56
CA ASP A 3 5.01 9.44 -11.26
C ASP A 3 5.71 8.07 -11.19
N SER A 4 5.60 7.38 -10.04
CA SER A 4 6.12 6.03 -9.85
C SER A 4 5.42 5.04 -10.77
N VAL A 5 4.09 5.13 -10.88
CA VAL A 5 3.28 4.28 -11.77
C VAL A 5 3.61 4.55 -13.24
N ILE A 6 3.83 5.81 -13.63
CA ILE A 6 4.24 6.20 -14.99
C ILE A 6 5.59 5.57 -15.34
N GLN A 7 6.52 5.52 -14.39
CA GLN A 7 7.82 4.84 -14.57
C GLN A 7 7.72 3.30 -14.55
N GLY A 8 6.52 2.73 -14.44
CA GLY A 8 6.31 1.27 -14.47
C GLY A 8 6.43 0.58 -13.12
N ASN A 9 6.52 1.32 -12.01
CA ASN A 9 6.52 0.71 -10.68
C ASN A 9 5.12 0.23 -10.29
N THR A 10 5.01 -1.04 -9.93
CA THR A 10 3.73 -1.70 -9.63
C THR A 10 3.41 -1.83 -8.14
N ARG A 11 4.41 -1.66 -7.26
CA ARG A 11 4.24 -1.71 -5.79
C ARG A 11 4.51 -0.35 -5.18
N PHE A 12 3.73 0.01 -4.16
CA PHE A 12 3.90 1.27 -3.43
C PHE A 12 5.32 1.43 -2.84
N LEU A 13 5.92 0.33 -2.38
CA LEU A 13 7.30 0.30 -1.89
C LEU A 13 8.34 0.77 -2.92
N HIS A 14 8.13 0.48 -4.20
CA HIS A 14 9.11 0.83 -5.25
C HIS A 14 9.18 2.33 -5.51
N MET A 15 8.22 3.13 -4.99
CA MET A 15 8.25 4.59 -5.05
C MET A 15 9.55 5.18 -4.46
N ASP A 16 10.16 4.48 -3.49
CA ASP A 16 11.41 4.94 -2.88
C ASP A 16 12.56 5.07 -3.89
N GLN A 17 12.50 4.38 -5.03
CA GLN A 17 13.49 4.47 -6.11
C GLN A 17 13.54 5.87 -6.73
N LEU A 18 12.42 6.59 -6.76
CA LEU A 18 12.35 7.96 -7.30
C LEU A 18 13.25 8.95 -6.56
N ARG A 19 13.63 8.65 -5.32
CA ARG A 19 14.53 9.49 -4.54
C ARG A 19 15.99 9.37 -4.97
N TYR A 20 16.33 8.32 -5.71
CA TYR A 20 17.68 8.03 -6.17
C TYR A 20 17.85 8.24 -7.68
N ASP A 21 16.77 8.58 -8.38
CA ASP A 21 16.82 8.99 -9.79
C ASP A 21 17.22 10.47 -9.87
N ASN A 22 18.47 10.72 -10.25
CA ASN A 22 19.03 12.07 -10.32
C ASN A 22 18.23 12.97 -11.26
N ALA A 23 17.89 12.50 -12.46
CA ALA A 23 17.14 13.29 -13.44
C ALA A 23 15.75 13.64 -12.90
N TYR A 24 15.07 12.67 -12.27
CA TYR A 24 13.77 12.90 -11.66
C TYR A 24 13.85 13.90 -10.49
N THR A 25 14.86 13.78 -9.62
CA THR A 25 15.03 14.69 -8.48
C THR A 25 15.37 16.12 -8.92
N GLU A 26 16.17 16.29 -9.98
CA GLU A 26 16.46 17.58 -10.59
C GLU A 26 15.20 18.22 -11.19
N ILE A 27 14.41 17.45 -11.96
CA ILE A 27 13.15 17.92 -12.56
C ILE A 27 12.15 18.38 -11.50
N LYS A 28 12.04 17.65 -10.39
CA LYS A 28 11.11 18.03 -9.31
C LYS A 28 11.58 19.26 -8.54
N GLY A 29 12.88 19.52 -8.48
CA GLY A 29 13.45 20.68 -7.79
C GLY A 29 13.23 20.67 -6.26
N HIS A 30 12.83 19.53 -5.69
CA HIS A 30 12.64 19.35 -4.26
C HIS A 30 12.90 17.90 -3.86
N LYS A 31 13.09 17.68 -2.55
CA LYS A 31 13.33 16.34 -2.01
C LYS A 31 12.08 15.48 -2.16
N VAL A 32 12.20 14.41 -2.94
CA VAL A 32 11.11 13.45 -3.16
C VAL A 32 10.81 12.71 -1.84
N PRO A 33 9.53 12.65 -1.39
CA PRO A 33 9.18 11.98 -0.15
C PRO A 33 9.40 10.47 -0.24
N SER A 34 9.66 9.84 0.89
CA SER A 34 9.71 8.38 0.98
C SER A 34 8.31 7.78 0.99
N GLU A 35 8.23 6.48 0.70
CA GLU A 35 7.03 5.67 0.92
C GLU A 35 6.49 5.87 2.35
N LYS A 36 7.36 5.78 3.36
CA LYS A 36 6.99 5.99 4.76
C LYS A 36 6.37 7.37 5.00
N VAL A 37 6.94 8.44 4.44
CA VAL A 37 6.39 9.81 4.60
C VAL A 37 4.99 9.90 3.99
N CYS A 38 4.78 9.32 2.81
CA CYS A 38 3.45 9.27 2.20
C CYS A 38 2.46 8.45 3.06
N ARG A 39 2.90 7.33 3.64
CA ARG A 39 2.08 6.51 4.54
C ARG A 39 1.71 7.26 5.81
N ASP A 40 2.68 7.94 6.43
CA ASP A 40 2.48 8.72 7.66
C ASP A 40 1.53 9.89 7.41
N LEU A 41 1.60 10.54 6.23
CA LEU A 41 0.62 11.56 5.83
C LEU A 41 -0.79 11.00 5.83
N ILE A 42 -1.01 9.84 5.20
CA ILE A 42 -2.35 9.21 5.15
C ILE A 42 -2.83 8.86 6.56
N LYS A 43 -1.95 8.34 7.42
CA LYS A 43 -2.27 8.02 8.82
C LYS A 43 -2.60 9.25 9.67
N ALA A 44 -2.04 10.42 9.32
CA ALA A 44 -2.27 11.66 10.03
C ALA A 44 -3.56 12.37 9.60
N LEU A 45 -4.22 11.92 8.52
CA LEU A 45 -5.49 12.49 8.08
C LEU A 45 -6.60 12.20 9.10
N PRO A 46 -7.54 13.14 9.31
CA PRO A 46 -8.68 12.90 10.18
C PRO A 46 -9.59 11.83 9.59
N GLU A 47 -10.35 11.13 10.44
CA GLU A 47 -11.31 10.11 10.01
C GLU A 47 -12.34 10.67 9.02
N SER A 48 -12.67 11.96 9.11
CA SER A 48 -13.57 12.62 8.15
C SER A 48 -13.06 12.59 6.70
N SER A 49 -11.74 12.47 6.49
CA SER A 49 -11.14 12.38 5.15
C SER A 49 -11.36 11.01 4.47
N LEU A 50 -11.82 9.98 5.19
CA LEU A 50 -12.03 8.65 4.61
C LEU A 50 -13.04 8.65 3.47
N GLU A 51 -14.13 9.40 3.60
CA GLU A 51 -15.16 9.45 2.56
C GLU A 51 -14.65 10.16 1.30
N GLU A 52 -13.85 11.22 1.47
CA GLU A 52 -13.20 11.90 0.35
C GLU A 52 -12.19 10.99 -0.36
N LEU A 53 -11.34 10.29 0.39
CA LEU A 53 -10.39 9.32 -0.17
C LEU A 53 -11.11 8.18 -0.90
N ARG A 54 -12.20 7.68 -0.34
CA ARG A 54 -13.05 6.66 -0.96
C ARG A 54 -13.65 7.17 -2.28
N LEU A 55 -14.12 8.42 -2.31
CA LEU A 55 -14.67 9.06 -3.51
C LEU A 55 -13.59 9.24 -4.60
N ILE A 56 -12.41 9.72 -4.23
CA ILE A 56 -11.27 9.86 -5.14
C ILE A 56 -10.91 8.50 -5.74
N ASN A 57 -10.77 7.46 -4.91
CA ASN A 57 -10.45 6.11 -5.39
C ASN A 57 -11.50 5.57 -6.37
N LYS A 58 -12.80 5.70 -6.04
CA LYS A 58 -13.90 5.30 -6.94
C LYS A 58 -13.88 6.06 -8.26
N THR A 59 -13.57 7.35 -8.21
CA THR A 59 -13.49 8.20 -9.41
C THR A 59 -12.32 7.77 -10.30
N LEU A 60 -11.15 7.54 -9.72
CA LEU A 60 -9.98 7.03 -10.45
C LEU A 60 -10.25 5.66 -11.09
N LEU A 61 -10.86 4.74 -10.35
CA LEU A 61 -11.27 3.42 -10.88
C LEU A 61 -12.28 3.55 -12.03
N SER A 62 -13.25 4.48 -11.92
CA SER A 62 -14.24 4.76 -12.97
C SER A 62 -13.61 5.40 -14.23
N LEU A 63 -12.63 6.29 -14.07
CA LEU A 63 -11.89 6.84 -15.20
C LEU A 63 -11.02 5.77 -15.84
N GLN A 64 -10.30 5.01 -15.02
CA GLN A 64 -9.54 3.87 -15.49
C GLN A 64 -10.45 2.92 -16.24
N SER A 65 -11.69 2.65 -15.78
CA SER A 65 -12.64 1.68 -16.34
C SER A 65 -13.04 1.92 -17.81
N LYS A 66 -12.88 3.14 -18.31
CA LYS A 66 -13.27 3.56 -19.66
C LYS A 66 -12.25 3.26 -20.78
N GLY A 67 -11.00 2.95 -20.44
CA GLY A 67 -9.96 2.51 -21.39
C GLY A 67 -10.18 1.10 -22.01
N THR A 68 -9.32 0.70 -22.96
CA THR A 68 -9.60 -0.36 -23.94
C THR A 68 -9.14 -1.80 -23.62
N LYS A 69 -8.32 -2.07 -22.61
CA LYS A 69 -7.97 -3.45 -22.17
C LYS A 69 -7.67 -3.48 -20.68
N ARG A 70 -8.22 -4.43 -19.92
CA ARG A 70 -7.84 -4.67 -18.51
C ARG A 70 -7.83 -6.15 -18.16
N GLU A 71 -6.64 -6.70 -18.06
CA GLU A 71 -6.40 -7.74 -17.06
C GLU A 71 -6.48 -7.05 -15.69
N VAL A 72 -7.37 -7.53 -14.82
CA VAL A 72 -7.51 -7.02 -13.46
C VAL A 72 -6.87 -8.06 -12.53
N ILE A 73 -5.70 -7.73 -11.99
CA ILE A 73 -5.04 -8.55 -10.99
C ILE A 73 -5.46 -8.02 -9.61
N MET A 74 -6.26 -8.81 -8.90
CA MET A 74 -6.66 -8.52 -7.52
C MET A 74 -5.79 -9.36 -6.58
N ASN A 75 -4.77 -8.73 -6.00
CA ASN A 75 -3.92 -9.37 -5.00
C ASN A 75 -4.53 -9.17 -3.61
N PHE A 76 -4.78 -10.28 -2.91
CA PHE A 76 -5.12 -10.29 -1.49
C PHE A 76 -3.93 -10.84 -0.71
N ASP A 77 -3.24 -9.97 0.01
CA ASP A 77 -2.12 -10.35 0.86
C ASP A 77 -2.60 -10.36 2.32
N ASP A 78 -3.07 -11.52 2.82
CA ASP A 78 -3.32 -11.72 4.25
C ASP A 78 -1.98 -11.99 4.96
N THR A 79 -1.69 -11.28 6.04
CA THR A 79 -0.45 -11.45 6.80
C THR A 79 -0.77 -11.99 8.18
N VAL A 80 -0.28 -13.20 8.45
CA VAL A 80 -0.45 -13.86 9.74
C VAL A 80 0.90 -13.93 10.44
N CYS A 81 1.03 -13.29 11.61
CA CYS A 81 2.22 -13.39 12.43
C CYS A 81 2.06 -14.55 13.42
N THR A 82 2.94 -15.55 13.33
CA THR A 82 2.91 -16.69 14.25
C THR A 82 3.53 -16.28 15.56
N ILE A 83 2.84 -16.56 16.68
CA ILE A 83 3.36 -16.23 18.00
C ILE A 83 3.95 -17.48 18.63
N PHE A 84 5.14 -17.32 19.18
CA PHE A 84 5.80 -18.33 20.00
C PHE A 84 5.67 -17.92 21.46
N GLY A 85 4.91 -18.70 22.24
CA GLY A 85 4.55 -18.38 23.63
C GLY A 85 3.12 -17.86 23.78
N GLU A 86 2.83 -17.23 24.92
CA GLU A 86 1.53 -16.64 25.24
C GLU A 86 1.63 -15.11 25.13
N GLN A 87 0.83 -14.51 24.25
CA GLN A 87 0.73 -13.06 24.10
C GLN A 87 -0.75 -12.66 24.00
N GLU A 88 -1.09 -11.51 24.55
CA GLU A 88 -2.45 -10.97 24.51
C GLU A 88 -2.92 -10.76 23.06
N GLY A 89 -4.15 -11.17 22.77
CA GLY A 89 -4.74 -11.08 21.43
C GLY A 89 -4.35 -12.21 20.46
N ALA A 90 -3.45 -13.11 20.85
CA ALA A 90 -3.14 -14.30 20.06
C ALA A 90 -4.33 -15.29 20.08
N SER A 91 -4.76 -15.74 18.91
CA SER A 91 -5.80 -16.75 18.79
C SER A 91 -5.44 -17.79 17.74
N VAL A 92 -5.98 -19.00 17.87
CA VAL A 92 -5.77 -20.05 16.88
C VAL A 92 -6.59 -19.69 15.64
N GLY A 93 -5.89 -19.24 14.59
CA GLY A 93 -6.46 -18.86 13.31
C GLY A 93 -5.87 -19.67 12.15
N TYR A 94 -6.28 -19.34 10.93
CA TYR A 94 -5.66 -19.93 9.74
C TYR A 94 -4.22 -19.43 9.62
N ASN A 95 -3.27 -20.36 9.71
CA ASN A 95 -1.86 -20.10 9.46
C ASN A 95 -1.33 -21.22 8.53
N PRO A 96 -0.97 -20.89 7.27
CA PRO A 96 -0.57 -21.89 6.29
C PRO A 96 0.78 -22.54 6.61
N ARG A 97 1.60 -21.93 7.49
CA ARG A 97 2.93 -22.43 7.83
C ARG A 97 2.97 -23.13 9.19
N TYR A 98 2.18 -22.67 10.15
CA TYR A 98 2.14 -23.19 11.51
C TYR A 98 0.70 -23.50 11.95
N HIS A 99 0.18 -24.63 11.47
CA HIS A 99 -1.19 -25.06 11.74
C HIS A 99 -1.48 -25.24 13.24
N GLY A 100 -2.64 -24.77 13.69
CA GLY A 100 -3.10 -24.92 15.08
C GLY A 100 -2.35 -24.08 16.11
N ARG A 101 -1.38 -23.26 15.69
CA ARG A 101 -0.67 -22.34 16.58
C ARG A 101 -1.45 -21.03 16.73
N PRO A 102 -1.40 -20.40 17.93
CA PRO A 102 -1.84 -19.03 18.09
C PRO A 102 -1.11 -18.08 17.15
N SER A 103 -1.86 -17.17 16.55
CA SER A 103 -1.35 -16.15 15.65
C SER A 103 -2.13 -14.86 15.81
N ILE A 104 -1.52 -13.75 15.43
CA ILE A 104 -2.22 -12.47 15.29
C ILE A 104 -2.34 -12.15 13.81
N ARG A 105 -3.55 -11.78 13.41
CA ARG A 105 -3.83 -11.16 12.11
C ARG A 105 -3.47 -9.68 12.24
N LEU A 106 -2.52 -9.22 11.44
CA LEU A 106 -2.02 -7.84 11.47
C LEU A 106 -2.92 -6.90 10.65
#